data_AF-A0A7V7Z5N1-F1
#
_entry.id   AF-A0A7V7Z5N1-F1
#
_cell.length_a   1.000
_cell.length_b   1.000
_cell.length_c   1.000
_cell.angle_alpha   90.00
_cell.angle_beta   90.00
_cell.angle_gamma   90.00
#
_symmetry.space_group_name_H-M   'P 1'
#
loop_
_entity.id
_entity.type
_entity.pdbx_description
1 polymer ?
#
loop_
_entity_poly.entity_id
_entity_poly.type
_entity_poly.pdbx_seq_one_letter_code
_entity_poly.pdbx_strand_id
1 'polypeptide(L)'
;IDPVNDAPVGSGTTITTPEDTVKTGNLPPASDVDGDTVTYTKTSDPSHGTVTVNSDGSYSYAPTADYNGNDSFSYTISDGKGGS
;
A
#
# COMPACT_ATOMS: atom_id res chain seq x y z
N ILE A 1 26.00 -19.72 -11.76
CA ILE A 1 25.33 -18.48 -11.32
C ILE A 1 24.50 -18.89 -10.13
N ASP A 2 24.92 -18.46 -8.95
CA ASP A 2 24.10 -18.64 -7.75
C ASP A 2 22.98 -17.61 -7.82
N PRO A 3 21.70 -17.98 -7.62
CA PRO A 3 20.61 -17.02 -7.65
C PRO A 3 20.80 -15.97 -6.55
N VAL A 4 20.67 -14.70 -6.93
CA VAL A 4 20.66 -13.54 -6.04
C VAL A 4 19.20 -13.14 -5.87
N ASN A 5 18.79 -12.83 -4.64
CA ASN A 5 17.43 -12.38 -4.35
C ASN A 5 17.16 -11.00 -4.96
N ASP A 6 16.11 -10.88 -5.76
CA ASP A 6 15.65 -9.62 -6.33
C ASP A 6 14.69 -8.89 -5.37
N ALA A 7 14.45 -7.59 -5.58
CA ALA A 7 13.46 -6.85 -4.79
C ALA A 7 12.07 -6.91 -5.45
N PRO A 8 10.98 -6.92 -4.66
CA PRO A 8 9.64 -6.99 -5.21
C PRO A 8 9.24 -5.69 -5.93
N VAL A 9 8.51 -5.83 -7.04
CA VAL A 9 8.00 -4.71 -7.84
C VAL A 9 6.51 -4.52 -7.59
N GLY A 10 6.12 -3.29 -7.27
CA GLY A 10 4.72 -2.88 -7.10
C GLY A 10 4.38 -1.58 -7.83
N SER A 11 3.15 -1.12 -7.68
CA SER A 11 2.65 0.11 -8.30
C SER A 11 1.72 0.85 -7.36
N GLY A 12 1.67 2.18 -7.47
CA GLY A 12 0.70 3.00 -6.74
C GLY A 12 -0.70 2.92 -7.36
N THR A 13 -1.68 3.50 -6.67
CA THR A 13 -3.06 3.59 -7.15
C THR A 13 -3.70 4.92 -6.74
N THR A 14 -4.79 5.29 -7.41
CA THR A 14 -5.63 6.43 -7.02
C THR A 14 -7.05 5.92 -6.84
N ILE A 15 -7.71 6.39 -5.79
CA ILE A 15 -9.08 6.03 -5.45
C ILE A 15 -9.91 7.28 -5.25
N THR A 16 -11.22 7.14 -5.44
CA THR A 16 -12.21 8.17 -5.11
C THR A 16 -13.21 7.60 -4.11
N THR A 17 -13.58 8.40 -3.12
CA THR A 17 -14.62 8.09 -2.15
C THR A 17 -15.42 9.36 -1.87
N PRO A 18 -16.73 9.28 -1.57
CA PRO A 18 -17.45 10.41 -1.00
C PRO A 18 -16.79 10.85 0.32
N GLU A 19 -16.95 12.13 0.67
CA GLU A 19 -16.63 12.60 2.02
C GLU A 19 -17.37 11.77 3.08
N ASP A 20 -16.81 11.73 4.28
CA ASP A 20 -17.35 11.02 5.45
C ASP A 20 -17.59 9.52 5.26
N THR A 21 -17.10 8.95 4.17
CA THR A 21 -17.32 7.56 3.80
C THR A 21 -16.01 6.80 3.85
N VAL A 22 -15.94 5.82 4.74
CA VAL A 22 -14.81 4.89 4.81
C VAL A 22 -14.72 4.09 3.52
N LYS A 23 -13.52 4.05 2.93
CA LYS A 23 -13.22 3.28 1.74
C LYS A 23 -12.29 2.13 2.07
N THR A 24 -12.71 0.91 1.72
CA THR A 24 -11.88 -0.29 1.82
C THR A 24 -11.52 -0.82 0.43
N GLY A 25 -10.44 -1.59 0.36
CA GLY A 25 -10.00 -2.25 -0.86
C GLY A 25 -8.67 -2.97 -0.68
N ASN A 26 -8.03 -3.27 -1.82
CA ASN A 26 -6.71 -3.88 -1.87
C ASN A 26 -5.76 -3.00 -2.67
N LEU A 27 -4.51 -2.89 -2.22
CA LEU A 27 -3.44 -2.28 -2.97
C LEU A 27 -3.15 -3.10 -4.24
N PRO A 28 -2.59 -2.48 -5.30
CA PRO A 28 -2.22 -3.20 -6.51
C PRO A 28 -1.33 -4.39 -6.19
N PRO A 29 -1.51 -5.54 -6.86
CA PRO A 29 -0.66 -6.70 -6.66
C PRO A 29 0.79 -6.35 -6.97
N ALA A 30 1.69 -6.94 -6.21
CA ALA A 30 3.13 -6.85 -6.37
C ALA A 30 3.68 -8.26 -6.59
N SER A 31 4.79 -8.35 -7.30
CA SER A 31 5.43 -9.61 -7.65
C SER A 31 6.93 -9.51 -7.43
N ASP A 32 7.50 -10.62 -7.02
CA ASP A 32 8.94 -10.83 -6.93
C ASP A 32 9.39 -11.82 -8.02
N VAL A 33 10.56 -11.58 -8.63
CA VAL A 33 11.09 -12.42 -9.72
C VAL A 33 11.43 -13.82 -9.25
N ASP A 34 11.85 -13.96 -7.99
CA ASP A 34 12.16 -15.25 -7.37
C ASP A 34 10.89 -16.02 -6.94
N GLY A 35 9.71 -15.41 -7.10
CA GLY A 35 8.43 -15.99 -6.73
C GLY A 35 8.14 -15.90 -5.24
N ASP A 36 8.84 -15.02 -4.53
CA ASP A 36 8.68 -14.85 -3.09
C ASP A 36 7.38 -14.15 -2.70
N THR A 37 6.86 -14.54 -1.53
CA THR A 37 5.67 -13.90 -0.96
C THR A 37 6.03 -12.52 -0.48
N VAL A 38 5.24 -11.53 -0.88
CA VAL A 38 5.45 -10.13 -0.53
C VAL A 38 4.47 -9.67 0.56
N THR A 39 4.89 -8.68 1.32
CA THR A 39 4.11 -8.06 2.39
C THR A 39 4.06 -6.55 2.19
N TYR A 40 2.94 -5.93 2.58
CA TYR A 40 2.72 -4.50 2.49
C TYR A 40 2.89 -3.84 3.85
N THR A 41 3.47 -2.65 3.88
CA THR A 41 3.59 -1.86 5.11
C THR A 41 3.40 -0.38 4.81
N LYS A 42 2.49 0.28 5.54
CA LYS A 42 2.31 1.73 5.45
C LYS A 42 3.55 2.46 5.96
N THR A 43 4.02 3.47 5.23
CA THR A 43 5.21 4.28 5.57
C THR A 43 4.90 5.74 5.86
N SER A 44 3.74 6.23 5.44
CA SER A 44 3.25 7.55 5.84
C SER A 44 1.75 7.56 6.05
N ASP A 45 1.27 8.54 6.80
CA ASP A 45 -0.15 8.79 6.98
C ASP A 45 -0.66 9.86 6.00
N PRO A 46 -1.97 9.82 5.67
CA PRO A 46 -2.65 10.93 5.03
C PRO A 46 -2.65 12.18 5.93
N SER A 47 -2.81 13.36 5.32
CA SER A 47 -2.92 14.62 6.08
C SER A 47 -4.36 14.94 6.50
N HIS A 48 -5.35 14.37 5.82
CA HIS A 48 -6.78 14.69 5.98
C HIS A 48 -7.62 13.43 6.14
N GLY A 49 -7.06 12.39 6.73
CA GLY A 49 -7.75 11.14 7.03
C GLY A 49 -6.86 10.19 7.82
N THR A 50 -7.38 9.01 8.09
CA THR A 50 -6.62 7.92 8.69
C THR A 50 -6.64 6.72 7.75
N VAL A 51 -5.50 6.03 7.64
CA VAL A 51 -5.40 4.82 6.82
C VAL A 51 -4.76 3.67 7.60
N THR A 52 -5.35 2.50 7.47
CA THR A 52 -4.78 1.23 7.92
C THR A 52 -4.45 0.40 6.69
N VAL A 53 -3.25 -0.15 6.63
CA VAL A 53 -2.81 -1.10 5.61
C VAL A 53 -2.37 -2.37 6.32
N ASN A 54 -2.95 -3.50 5.94
CA ASN A 54 -2.58 -4.82 6.44
C ASN A 54 -1.48 -5.44 5.57
N SER A 55 -0.77 -6.44 6.11
CA SER A 55 0.36 -7.07 5.42
C SER A 55 -0.02 -7.80 4.13
N ASP A 56 -1.29 -8.19 3.97
CA ASP A 56 -1.85 -8.80 2.77
C ASP A 56 -2.23 -7.77 1.68
N GLY A 57 -2.00 -6.48 1.93
CA GLY A 57 -2.32 -5.39 1.02
C GLY A 57 -3.77 -4.91 1.10
N SER A 58 -4.62 -5.48 1.94
CA SER A 58 -5.93 -4.90 2.23
C SER A 58 -5.77 -3.58 3.01
N TYR A 59 -6.61 -2.60 2.71
CA TYR A 59 -6.57 -1.29 3.37
C TYR A 59 -7.96 -0.76 3.72
N SER A 60 -7.99 0.18 4.66
CA SER A 60 -9.14 1.01 5.01
C SER A 60 -8.70 2.46 5.15
N TYR A 61 -9.35 3.37 4.44
CA TYR A 61 -9.15 4.81 4.51
C TYR A 61 -10.43 5.49 5.02
N ALA A 62 -10.30 6.30 6.06
CA ALA A 62 -11.37 7.13 6.62
C ALA A 62 -10.99 8.61 6.46
N PRO A 63 -11.67 9.39 5.59
CA PRO A 63 -11.48 10.83 5.51
C PRO A 63 -11.77 11.52 6.85
N THR A 64 -11.15 12.68 7.07
CA THR A 64 -11.58 13.62 8.12
C THR A 64 -12.97 14.14 7.78
N ALA A 65 -13.80 14.34 8.80
CA ALA A 65 -15.17 14.82 8.62
C ALA A 65 -15.22 16.12 7.82
N ASP A 66 -16.17 16.22 6.89
CA ASP A 66 -16.41 17.38 6.01
C ASP A 66 -15.23 17.77 5.09
N TYR A 67 -14.17 16.95 5.01
CA TYR A 67 -13.02 17.24 4.17
C TYR A 67 -13.27 16.92 2.70
N ASN A 68 -13.04 17.93 1.86
CA ASN A 68 -13.12 17.85 0.41
C ASN A 68 -11.76 18.19 -0.20
N GLY A 69 -11.09 17.21 -0.81
CA GLY A 69 -9.80 17.44 -1.44
C GLY A 69 -9.01 16.17 -1.70
N ASN A 70 -7.80 16.35 -2.21
CA ASN A 70 -6.85 15.25 -2.41
C ASN A 70 -6.10 14.95 -1.13
N ASP A 71 -5.87 13.66 -0.89
CA ASP A 71 -5.03 13.19 0.20
C ASP A 71 -4.16 12.03 -0.30
N SER A 72 -3.09 11.73 0.43
CA SER A 72 -2.13 10.71 0.01
C SER A 72 -1.41 10.07 1.19
N PHE A 73 -1.20 8.76 1.11
CA PHE A 73 -0.33 8.01 1.99
C PHE A 73 0.65 7.19 1.15
N SER A 74 1.75 6.74 1.75
CA SER A 74 2.74 5.87 1.11
C SER A 74 2.84 4.53 1.83
N TYR A 75 3.28 3.53 1.08
CA TYR A 75 3.57 2.19 1.59
C TYR A 75 4.79 1.62 0.88
N THR A 76 5.38 0.58 1.46
CA THR A 76 6.45 -0.23 0.90
C THR A 76 5.99 -1.67 0.76
N ILE A 77 6.67 -2.38 -0.14
CA ILE A 77 6.49 -3.82 -0.34
C ILE A 77 7.83 -4.47 0.00
N SER A 78 7.79 -5.59 0.72
CA SER A 78 8.98 -6.36 1.07
C SER A 78 8.70 -7.86 1.03
N ASP A 79 9.66 -8.62 0.52
CA ASP A 79 9.72 -10.08 0.53
C ASP A 79 10.34 -10.65 1.82
N GLY A 80 10.86 -9.78 2.71
CA GLY A 80 11.56 -10.16 3.94
C GLY A 80 12.92 -10.82 3.74
N LYS A 81 13.42 -10.93 2.51
CA LYS A 81 14.70 -11.59 2.18
C LYS A 81 15.80 -10.64 1.73
N GLY A 82 15.42 -9.44 1.29
CA GLY A 82 16.35 -8.38 0.92
C GLY A 82 16.99 -8.62 -0.45
N GLY A 83 16.99 -7.59 -1.28
CA GLY A 83 17.49 -7.61 -2.66
C GLY A 83 17.57 -6.19 -3.19
N SER A 84 18.30 -5.97 -4.29
CA SER A 84 18.49 -4.64 -4.91
C SER A 84 18.59 -4.71 -6.41
#